data_AF-A0A2N5X030-F1
#
_entry.id   AF-A0A2N5X030-F1
#
_cell.length_a   1.000
_cell.length_b   1.000
_cell.length_c   1.000
_cell.angle_alpha   90.00
_cell.angle_beta   90.00
_cell.angle_gamma   90.00
#
_symmetry.space_group_name_H-M   'P 1'
#
loop_
_entity.id
_entity.type
_entity.pdbx_description
1 polymer ?
#
loop_
_entity_poly.entity_id
_entity_poly.type
_entity_poly.pdbx_seq_one_letter_code
_entity_poly.pdbx_strand_id
1 'polypeptide(L)'
;MHEEFQAKLASDILGHNPLSEFPEGLTLDDAYALLPSVAERVCDKKIRGLKAGLTNTDLQPFFGLDHALLGYVYDWGELMLGDRVPLLAGSQIECELAIILDAEGQPKSVGPAIEFVYVNFSRPEDMTAANLVVSSLGADRFLVGEQIPWSEVDFDALKSSKLTSTLDGSTIMETSPMDSLGGPEQALQWCISEARERGLQIEGGSVLLCGTCGGGLPMLTGCYRVDYGALGSIEFEVTMSGKSH
;
A
#
# COMPACT_ATOMS: atom_id res chain seq x y z
N MET A 1 16.08 -4.40 23.71
CA MET A 1 15.30 -5.42 22.98
C MET A 1 14.55 -4.78 21.82
N HIS A 2 13.67 -3.79 22.06
CA HIS A 2 12.96 -3.13 20.95
C HIS A 2 13.86 -2.36 19.98
N GLU A 3 14.89 -1.63 20.44
CA GLU A 3 15.75 -0.85 19.51
C GLU A 3 16.56 -1.70 18.53
N GLU A 4 17.17 -2.80 18.99
CA GLU A 4 17.92 -3.72 18.12
C GLU A 4 16.99 -4.39 17.10
N PHE A 5 15.81 -4.83 17.55
CA PHE A 5 14.79 -5.38 16.67
C PHE A 5 14.32 -4.36 15.62
N GLN A 6 13.97 -3.13 16.03
CA GLN A 6 13.54 -2.08 15.10
C GLN A 6 14.64 -1.73 14.08
N ALA A 7 15.89 -1.63 14.52
CA ALA A 7 17.02 -1.37 13.63
C ALA A 7 17.24 -2.50 12.63
N LYS A 8 17.14 -3.76 13.09
CA LYS A 8 17.27 -4.93 12.21
C LYS A 8 16.11 -5.01 11.21
N LEU A 9 14.87 -4.83 11.67
CA LEU A 9 13.68 -4.84 10.82
C LEU A 9 13.75 -3.74 9.76
N ALA A 10 14.11 -2.52 10.14
CA ALA A 10 14.26 -1.42 9.18
C ALA A 10 15.36 -1.72 8.14
N SER A 11 16.49 -2.29 8.58
CA SER A 11 17.55 -2.74 7.66
C SER A 11 17.10 -3.86 6.73
N ASP A 12 16.21 -4.75 7.18
CA ASP A 12 15.68 -5.84 6.35
C ASP A 12 14.71 -5.31 5.30
N ILE A 13 13.82 -4.40 5.69
CA ILE A 13 12.90 -3.71 4.78
C ILE A 13 13.69 -2.97 3.69
N LEU A 14 14.64 -2.12 4.07
CA LEU A 14 15.45 -1.33 3.13
C LEU A 14 16.32 -2.17 2.19
N GLY A 15 16.77 -3.34 2.66
CA GLY A 15 17.61 -4.23 1.87
C GLY A 15 16.85 -5.27 1.06
N HIS A 16 15.51 -5.27 1.11
CA HIS A 16 14.66 -6.37 0.62
C HIS A 16 15.15 -7.75 1.11
N ASN A 17 15.68 -7.81 2.33
CA ASN A 17 16.11 -9.05 2.97
C ASN A 17 14.89 -9.79 3.54
N PRO A 18 14.97 -11.13 3.72
CA PRO A 18 14.02 -11.82 4.56
C PRO A 18 13.92 -11.14 5.93
N LEU A 19 12.70 -10.76 6.34
CA LEU A 19 12.45 -10.12 7.61
C LEU A 19 12.86 -11.08 8.73
N SER A 20 13.73 -10.60 9.62
CA SER A 20 14.20 -11.39 10.76
C SER A 20 13.07 -11.72 11.73
N GLU A 21 13.39 -12.59 12.69
CA GLU A 21 12.46 -13.04 13.71
C GLU A 21 11.86 -11.87 14.50
N PHE A 22 10.54 -11.92 14.68
CA PHE A 22 9.78 -10.95 15.45
C PHE A 22 9.70 -11.35 16.93
N PRO A 23 9.55 -10.39 17.86
CA PRO A 23 9.23 -10.70 19.25
C PRO A 23 7.96 -11.55 19.35
N GLU A 24 8.01 -12.61 20.16
CA GLU A 24 6.84 -13.46 20.39
C GLU A 24 5.69 -12.67 21.04
N GLY A 25 4.47 -12.90 20.56
CA GLY A 25 3.25 -12.41 21.22
C GLY A 25 2.96 -10.92 21.05
N LEU A 26 3.54 -10.25 20.05
CA LEU A 26 3.15 -8.87 19.71
C LEU A 26 1.64 -8.78 19.46
N THR A 27 0.98 -7.88 20.19
CA THR A 27 -0.42 -7.52 19.93
C THR A 27 -0.51 -6.46 18.83
N LEU A 28 -1.71 -6.19 18.32
CA LEU A 28 -1.93 -5.08 17.39
C LEU A 28 -1.59 -3.72 18.03
N ASP A 29 -1.89 -3.55 19.32
CA ASP A 29 -1.60 -2.30 20.03
C ASP A 29 -0.08 -2.10 20.18
N ASP A 30 0.66 -3.17 20.50
CA ASP A 30 2.13 -3.13 20.48
C ASP A 30 2.65 -2.79 19.08
N ALA A 31 2.04 -3.37 18.05
CA ALA A 31 2.45 -3.18 16.67
C ALA A 31 2.29 -1.72 16.22
N TYR A 32 1.11 -1.12 16.45
CA TYR A 32 0.88 0.29 16.14
C TYR A 32 1.73 1.23 17.00
N ALA A 33 2.04 0.87 18.25
CA ALA A 33 2.96 1.65 19.08
C ALA A 33 4.42 1.60 18.54
N LEU A 34 4.84 0.47 17.96
CA LEU A 34 6.18 0.31 17.38
C LEU A 34 6.31 0.90 15.97
N LEU A 35 5.24 0.86 15.18
CA LEU A 35 5.22 1.23 13.76
C LEU A 35 5.89 2.58 13.47
N PRO A 36 5.58 3.71 14.15
CA PRO A 36 6.24 4.98 13.88
C PRO A 36 7.76 4.91 14.05
N SER A 37 8.25 4.28 15.13
CA SER A 37 9.70 4.19 15.40
C SER A 37 10.45 3.31 14.39
N VAL A 38 9.81 2.28 13.84
CA VAL A 38 10.36 1.48 12.74
C VAL A 38 10.36 2.30 11.46
N ALA A 39 9.25 2.95 11.13
CA ALA A 39 9.11 3.77 9.93
C ALA A 39 10.14 4.92 9.90
N GLU A 40 10.41 5.59 11.02
CA GLU A 40 11.46 6.60 11.12
C GLU A 40 12.85 6.06 10.74
N ARG A 41 13.14 4.79 11.06
CA ARG A 41 14.40 4.13 10.70
C ARG A 41 14.45 3.69 9.22
N VAL A 42 13.29 3.45 8.61
CA VAL A 42 13.18 3.07 7.19
C VAL A 42 13.33 4.28 6.27
N CYS A 43 12.81 5.45 6.64
CA CYS A 43 12.76 6.61 5.72
C CYS A 43 13.44 7.89 6.25
N ASP A 44 14.23 7.81 7.32
CA ASP A 44 14.80 8.98 8.02
C ASP A 44 13.74 10.08 8.26
N LYS A 45 12.58 9.64 8.76
CA LYS A 45 11.39 10.44 9.11
C LYS A 45 10.59 11.07 7.96
N LYS A 46 10.80 10.65 6.70
CA LYS A 46 9.97 11.12 5.57
C LYS A 46 8.90 10.11 5.18
N ILE A 47 7.85 10.10 5.99
CA ILE A 47 6.64 9.34 5.70
C ILE A 47 5.85 10.11 4.63
N ARG A 48 5.50 9.42 3.53
CA ARG A 48 4.74 10.03 2.43
C ARG A 48 3.24 9.95 2.64
N GLY A 49 2.80 9.02 3.49
CA GLY A 49 1.44 8.91 3.98
C GLY A 49 1.12 7.51 4.47
N LEU A 50 -0.13 7.08 4.28
CA LEU A 50 -0.68 5.82 4.81
C LEU A 50 -1.09 4.89 3.69
N LYS A 51 -1.14 3.59 4.00
CA LYS A 51 -1.75 2.56 3.15
C LYS A 51 -2.67 1.67 3.97
N ALA A 52 -3.82 1.33 3.41
CA ALA A 52 -4.71 0.32 3.96
C ALA A 52 -4.38 -1.05 3.38
N GLY A 53 -4.28 -2.07 4.23
CA GLY A 53 -4.08 -3.46 3.82
C GLY A 53 -5.03 -4.40 4.54
N LEU A 54 -5.12 -5.64 4.06
CA LEU A 54 -6.17 -6.59 4.49
C LEU A 54 -7.59 -6.00 4.38
N THR A 55 -7.84 -5.21 3.34
CA THR A 55 -9.15 -4.61 3.04
C THR A 55 -10.18 -5.62 2.56
N ASN A 56 -9.74 -6.78 2.06
CA ASN A 56 -10.60 -7.90 1.75
C ASN A 56 -11.09 -8.57 3.04
N THR A 57 -12.40 -8.46 3.32
CA THR A 57 -13.05 -9.03 4.50
C THR A 57 -12.95 -10.54 4.59
N ASP A 58 -12.81 -11.25 3.46
CA ASP A 58 -12.66 -12.70 3.46
C ASP A 58 -11.29 -13.15 3.99
N LEU A 59 -10.27 -12.28 3.89
CA LEU A 59 -8.92 -12.57 4.39
C LEU A 59 -8.74 -12.24 5.87
N GLN A 60 -9.50 -11.28 6.41
CA GLN A 60 -9.35 -10.80 7.78
C GLN A 60 -9.47 -11.91 8.85
N PRO A 61 -10.42 -12.87 8.79
CA PRO A 61 -10.51 -13.93 9.78
C PRO A 61 -9.30 -14.86 9.85
N PHE A 62 -8.56 -15.03 8.73
CA PHE A 62 -7.32 -15.81 8.73
C PHE A 62 -6.23 -15.17 9.60
N PHE A 63 -6.32 -13.85 9.79
CA PHE A 63 -5.44 -13.07 10.66
C PHE A 63 -6.06 -12.78 12.04
N GLY A 64 -7.24 -13.35 12.34
CA GLY A 64 -7.98 -13.09 13.57
C GLY A 64 -8.56 -11.67 13.65
N LEU A 65 -8.82 -11.05 12.50
CA LEU A 65 -9.33 -9.69 12.37
C LEU A 65 -10.78 -9.68 11.88
N ASP A 66 -11.45 -8.56 12.15
CA ASP A 66 -12.75 -8.17 11.61
C ASP A 66 -12.71 -6.76 10.97
N HIS A 67 -11.50 -6.21 10.79
CA HIS A 67 -11.21 -4.92 10.22
C HIS A 67 -9.92 -4.97 9.39
N ALA A 68 -9.73 -3.98 8.52
CA ALA A 68 -8.50 -3.78 7.78
C ALA A 68 -7.38 -3.24 8.69
N LEU A 69 -6.18 -3.09 8.15
CA LEU A 69 -5.01 -2.56 8.85
C LEU A 69 -4.47 -1.32 8.15
N LEU A 70 -3.73 -0.48 8.88
CA LEU A 70 -2.98 0.64 8.34
C LEU A 70 -1.47 0.42 8.47
N GLY A 71 -0.73 0.87 7.46
CA GLY A 71 0.73 0.99 7.47
C GLY A 71 1.17 2.34 6.92
N TYR A 72 2.47 2.59 6.93
CA TYR A 72 3.06 3.77 6.30
C TYR A 72 3.56 3.48 4.88
N VAL A 73 3.49 4.48 4.02
CA VAL A 73 4.26 4.54 2.77
C VAL A 73 5.34 5.61 2.88
N TYR A 74 6.47 5.38 2.21
CA TYR A 74 7.68 6.19 2.37
C TYR A 74 7.92 7.08 1.15
N ASP A 75 8.60 8.22 1.34
CA ASP A 75 8.91 9.15 0.24
C ASP A 75 9.79 8.52 -0.85
N TRP A 76 10.79 7.74 -0.45
CA TRP A 76 11.68 7.02 -1.37
C TRP A 76 10.95 5.94 -2.19
N GLY A 77 9.76 5.51 -1.74
CA GLY A 77 8.94 4.52 -2.42
C GLY A 77 8.08 5.12 -3.54
N GLU A 78 7.85 6.44 -3.54
CA GLU A 78 7.07 7.10 -4.59
C GLU A 78 7.89 7.15 -5.90
N LEU A 79 7.40 6.44 -6.91
CA LEU A 79 8.00 6.41 -8.25
C LEU A 79 7.35 7.47 -9.15
N MET A 80 8.08 7.89 -10.18
CA MET A 80 7.55 8.79 -11.20
C MET A 80 6.90 7.99 -12.33
N LEU A 81 5.78 8.50 -12.87
CA LEU A 81 5.18 7.93 -14.06
C LEU A 81 6.19 7.91 -15.22
N GLY A 82 6.31 6.77 -15.89
CA GLY A 82 7.31 6.54 -16.94
C GLY A 82 8.61 5.90 -16.45
N ASP A 83 8.81 5.77 -15.13
CA ASP A 83 9.92 5.00 -14.59
C ASP A 83 9.79 3.51 -14.96
N ARG A 84 10.95 2.88 -15.20
CA ARG A 84 11.05 1.43 -15.29
C ARG A 84 11.20 0.86 -13.90
N VAL A 85 10.35 -0.09 -13.55
CA VAL A 85 10.37 -0.74 -12.25
C VAL A 85 11.19 -2.03 -12.36
N PRO A 86 12.33 -2.16 -11.66
CA PRO A 86 13.06 -3.41 -11.66
C PRO A 86 12.24 -4.50 -10.98
N LEU A 87 12.19 -5.69 -11.57
CA LEU A 87 11.54 -6.85 -10.97
C LEU A 87 12.18 -7.17 -9.63
N LEU A 88 11.35 -7.21 -8.59
CA LEU A 88 11.69 -7.76 -7.29
C LEU A 88 10.89 -9.05 -7.09
N ALA A 89 11.58 -10.19 -7.21
CA ALA A 89 10.94 -11.50 -7.17
C ALA A 89 10.21 -11.74 -5.84
N GLY A 90 8.97 -12.20 -5.91
CA GLY A 90 8.10 -12.39 -4.74
C GLY A 90 7.21 -11.19 -4.41
N SER A 91 7.39 -10.05 -5.08
CA SER A 91 6.51 -8.88 -4.91
C SER A 91 5.15 -9.10 -5.57
N GLN A 92 4.16 -8.42 -5.01
CA GLN A 92 2.84 -8.26 -5.59
C GLN A 92 2.67 -6.83 -6.13
N ILE A 93 1.81 -6.69 -7.13
CA ILE A 93 1.30 -5.44 -7.67
C ILE A 93 -0.16 -5.36 -7.22
N GLU A 94 -0.51 -4.28 -6.54
CA GLU A 94 -1.86 -4.00 -6.08
C GLU A 94 -2.39 -2.77 -6.82
N CYS A 95 -3.61 -2.88 -7.36
CA CYS A 95 -4.25 -1.79 -8.10
C CYS A 95 -5.10 -0.99 -7.12
N GLU A 96 -4.74 0.27 -6.88
CA GLU A 96 -5.23 1.06 -5.76
C GLU A 96 -5.86 2.38 -6.23
N LEU A 97 -6.55 3.06 -5.31
CA LEU A 97 -6.82 4.50 -5.43
C LEU A 97 -5.93 5.25 -4.43
N ALA A 98 -5.33 6.36 -4.87
CA ALA A 98 -4.64 7.29 -4.00
C ALA A 98 -5.51 8.52 -3.74
N ILE A 99 -5.66 8.87 -2.47
CA ILE A 99 -6.27 10.13 -2.03
C ILE A 99 -5.18 11.03 -1.48
N ILE A 100 -5.11 12.28 -1.94
CA ILE A 100 -4.22 13.29 -1.35
C ILE A 100 -4.97 14.00 -0.23
N LEU A 101 -4.37 14.03 0.96
CA LEU A 101 -4.97 14.59 2.16
C LEU A 101 -4.38 15.96 2.52
N ASP A 102 -5.11 16.77 3.27
CA ASP A 102 -4.53 17.86 4.07
C ASP A 102 -4.13 17.40 5.48
N ALA A 103 -3.63 18.34 6.30
CA ALA A 103 -3.11 18.03 7.63
C ALA A 103 -4.23 17.63 8.62
N GLU A 104 -5.48 17.94 8.29
CA GLU A 104 -6.67 17.56 9.05
C GLU A 104 -7.24 16.21 8.61
N GLY A 105 -6.64 15.58 7.58
CA GLY A 105 -7.08 14.35 6.97
C GLY A 105 -8.30 14.53 6.05
N GLN A 106 -8.56 15.74 5.56
CA GLN A 106 -9.59 15.98 4.54
C GLN A 106 -9.05 15.69 3.14
N PRO A 107 -9.88 15.13 2.24
CA PRO A 107 -9.44 14.80 0.90
C PRO A 107 -9.37 16.05 0.02
N LYS A 108 -8.25 16.20 -0.69
CA LYS A 108 -8.03 17.24 -1.70
C LYS A 108 -8.32 16.72 -3.11
N SER A 109 -7.84 15.52 -3.39
CA SER A 109 -7.96 14.87 -4.70
C SER A 109 -7.95 13.36 -4.57
N VAL A 110 -8.38 12.69 -5.62
CA VAL A 110 -8.26 11.24 -5.77
C VAL A 110 -7.86 10.90 -7.19
N GLY A 111 -7.13 9.80 -7.34
CA GLY A 111 -6.75 9.27 -8.64
C GLY A 111 -6.24 7.83 -8.57
N PRO A 112 -5.87 7.27 -9.72
CA PRO A 112 -5.27 5.94 -9.82
C PRO A 112 -4.00 5.82 -8.98
N ALA A 113 -3.73 4.61 -8.47
CA ALA A 113 -2.46 4.28 -7.85
C ALA A 113 -2.08 2.82 -8.07
N ILE A 114 -0.78 2.54 -8.09
CA ILE A 114 -0.27 1.17 -8.10
C ILE A 114 0.63 1.02 -6.88
N GLU A 115 0.38 0.03 -6.04
CA GLU A 115 1.29 -0.34 -4.96
C GLU A 115 2.11 -1.57 -5.37
N PHE A 116 3.41 -1.53 -5.06
CA PHE A 116 4.29 -2.68 -5.08
C PHE A 116 4.50 -3.13 -3.65
N VAL A 117 4.05 -4.33 -3.34
CA VAL A 117 4.11 -4.91 -1.99
C VAL A 117 5.19 -5.98 -1.96
N TYR A 118 6.14 -5.83 -1.04
CA TYR A 118 7.15 -6.84 -0.77
C TYR A 118 7.21 -7.16 0.72
N VAL A 119 6.84 -8.39 1.06
CA VAL A 119 7.00 -8.94 2.41
C VAL A 119 7.49 -10.36 2.30
N ASN A 120 8.56 -10.66 3.03
CA ASN A 120 9.20 -11.97 2.98
C ASN A 120 9.70 -12.32 4.38
N PHE A 121 8.87 -13.02 5.16
CA PHE A 121 9.27 -13.44 6.50
C PHE A 121 10.27 -14.60 6.42
N SER A 122 11.34 -14.55 7.24
CA SER A 122 12.29 -15.68 7.35
C SER A 122 11.61 -16.95 7.87
N ARG A 123 10.53 -16.79 8.64
CA ARG A 123 9.70 -17.85 9.21
C ARG A 123 8.26 -17.66 8.77
N PRO A 124 7.62 -18.64 8.10
CA PRO A 124 6.23 -18.51 7.66
C PRO A 124 5.24 -18.20 8.78
N GLU A 125 5.50 -18.69 9.99
CA GLU A 125 4.69 -18.44 11.19
C GLU A 125 4.72 -16.98 11.68
N ASP A 126 5.71 -16.19 11.26
CA ASP A 126 5.79 -14.76 11.62
C ASP A 126 4.81 -13.89 10.81
N MET A 127 4.08 -14.47 9.85
CA MET A 127 3.05 -13.78 9.08
C MET A 127 1.76 -13.59 9.90
N THR A 128 1.85 -12.79 10.96
CA THR A 128 0.73 -12.40 11.84
C THR A 128 0.26 -10.98 11.54
N ALA A 129 -0.95 -10.61 11.96
CA ALA A 129 -1.48 -9.27 11.79
C ALA A 129 -0.56 -8.19 12.39
N ALA A 130 -0.09 -8.41 13.63
CA ALA A 130 0.80 -7.50 14.33
C ALA A 130 2.13 -7.32 13.59
N ASN A 131 2.75 -8.40 13.13
CA ASN A 131 4.03 -8.35 12.43
C ASN A 131 3.90 -7.68 11.06
N LEU A 132 2.77 -7.90 10.37
CA LEU A 132 2.43 -7.15 9.16
C LEU A 132 2.33 -5.65 9.46
N VAL A 133 1.61 -5.23 10.52
CA VAL A 133 1.52 -3.78 10.89
C VAL A 133 2.90 -3.18 11.14
N VAL A 134 3.74 -3.81 11.97
CA VAL A 134 5.08 -3.27 12.29
C VAL A 134 5.99 -3.17 11.06
N SER A 135 5.77 -4.02 10.05
CA SER A 135 6.47 -3.98 8.77
C SER A 135 5.75 -3.15 7.69
N SER A 136 4.86 -2.23 8.09
CA SER A 136 4.07 -1.37 7.21
C SER A 136 3.32 -2.14 6.11
N LEU A 137 2.85 -3.34 6.45
CA LEU A 137 2.11 -4.25 5.58
C LEU A 137 2.86 -4.54 4.26
N GLY A 138 4.19 -4.58 4.30
CA GLY A 138 5.02 -4.84 3.12
C GLY A 138 5.10 -3.69 2.13
N ALA A 139 4.81 -2.45 2.54
CA ALA A 139 4.94 -1.27 1.67
C ALA A 139 6.39 -1.15 1.15
N ASP A 140 6.56 -1.19 -0.17
CA ASP A 140 7.85 -0.98 -0.83
C ASP A 140 7.83 0.28 -1.69
N ARG A 141 7.16 0.21 -2.84
CA ARG A 141 7.08 1.30 -3.82
C ARG A 141 5.65 1.53 -4.24
N PHE A 142 5.37 2.68 -4.81
CA PHE A 142 4.07 2.97 -5.40
C PHE A 142 4.16 4.04 -6.48
N LEU A 143 3.13 4.08 -7.33
CA LEU A 143 2.91 5.10 -8.34
C LEU A 143 1.59 5.81 -8.03
N VAL A 144 1.58 7.13 -8.17
CA VAL A 144 0.36 7.94 -8.11
C VAL A 144 0.09 8.50 -9.50
N GLY A 145 -1.12 8.22 -10.00
CA GLY A 145 -1.60 8.71 -11.29
C GLY A 145 -2.06 10.16 -11.24
N GLU A 146 -2.63 10.63 -12.36
CA GLU A 146 -3.26 11.94 -12.42
C GLU A 146 -4.35 12.07 -11.35
N GLN A 147 -4.39 13.24 -10.70
CA GLN A 147 -5.27 13.52 -9.58
C GLN A 147 -6.42 14.42 -10.03
N ILE A 148 -7.64 14.04 -9.68
CA ILE A 148 -8.85 14.84 -9.89
C ILE A 148 -9.25 15.47 -8.55
N PRO A 149 -9.56 16.78 -8.51
CA PRO A 149 -10.05 17.41 -7.28
C PRO A 149 -11.23 16.63 -6.69
N TRP A 150 -11.21 16.38 -5.38
CA TRP A 150 -12.20 15.52 -4.73
C TRP A 150 -13.64 15.99 -4.98
N SER A 151 -13.84 17.31 -5.04
CA SER A 151 -15.13 17.95 -5.32
C SER A 151 -15.64 17.78 -6.76
N GLU A 152 -14.80 17.35 -7.70
CA GLU A 152 -15.12 17.20 -9.12
C GLU A 152 -15.39 15.74 -9.51
N VAL A 153 -15.22 14.79 -8.57
CA VAL A 153 -15.42 13.36 -8.83
C VAL A 153 -16.90 13.00 -8.77
N ASP A 154 -17.37 12.31 -9.81
CA ASP A 154 -18.68 11.67 -9.82
C ASP A 154 -18.61 10.29 -9.17
N PHE A 155 -18.82 10.24 -7.85
CA PHE A 155 -18.79 9.01 -7.07
C PHE A 155 -19.91 8.03 -7.45
N ASP A 156 -21.05 8.51 -7.95
CA ASP A 156 -22.13 7.63 -8.40
C ASP A 156 -21.75 6.92 -9.69
N ALA A 157 -21.06 7.60 -10.61
CA ALA A 157 -20.47 6.95 -11.78
C ALA A 157 -19.42 5.90 -11.37
N LEU A 158 -18.56 6.20 -10.39
CA LEU A 158 -17.52 5.26 -9.92
C LEU A 158 -18.10 3.95 -9.38
N LYS A 159 -19.26 3.98 -8.69
CA LYS A 159 -19.93 2.77 -8.18
C LYS A 159 -20.25 1.74 -9.26
N SER A 160 -20.43 2.20 -10.49
CA SER A 160 -20.72 1.35 -11.66
C SER A 160 -19.53 1.16 -12.61
N SER A 161 -18.38 1.77 -12.28
CA SER A 161 -17.18 1.72 -13.09
C SER A 161 -16.45 0.37 -12.94
N LYS A 162 -15.54 0.12 -13.88
CA LYS A 162 -14.65 -1.04 -13.87
C LYS A 162 -13.21 -0.58 -13.85
N LEU A 163 -12.37 -1.37 -13.20
CA LEU A 163 -10.93 -1.29 -13.30
C LEU A 163 -10.44 -2.50 -14.09
N THR A 164 -9.63 -2.25 -15.13
CA THR A 164 -9.07 -3.30 -15.98
C THR A 164 -7.55 -3.21 -16.00
N SER A 165 -6.90 -4.30 -15.60
CA SER A 165 -5.44 -4.45 -15.66
C SER A 165 -5.05 -5.32 -16.84
N THR A 166 -4.05 -4.89 -17.59
CA THR A 166 -3.46 -5.65 -18.70
C THR A 166 -1.95 -5.75 -18.57
N LEU A 167 -1.38 -6.87 -19.03
CA LEU A 167 0.06 -7.12 -19.17
C LEU A 167 0.32 -7.49 -20.63
N ASP A 168 1.20 -6.74 -21.30
CA ASP A 168 1.53 -6.90 -22.72
C ASP A 168 0.28 -7.00 -23.61
N GLY A 169 -0.73 -6.17 -23.29
CA GLY A 169 -2.01 -6.10 -23.99
C GLY A 169 -3.02 -7.21 -23.66
N SER A 170 -2.66 -8.16 -22.79
CA SER A 170 -3.59 -9.21 -22.32
C SER A 170 -4.21 -8.84 -20.99
N THR A 171 -5.54 -8.93 -20.87
CA THR A 171 -6.24 -8.69 -19.60
C THR A 171 -5.84 -9.73 -18.55
N ILE A 172 -5.36 -9.25 -17.40
CA ILE A 172 -4.97 -10.08 -16.25
C ILE A 172 -5.92 -9.93 -15.06
N MET A 173 -6.69 -8.83 -14.98
CA MET A 173 -7.69 -8.61 -13.94
C MET A 173 -8.78 -7.64 -14.41
N GLU A 174 -10.02 -7.93 -14.02
CA GLU A 174 -11.14 -6.99 -14.04
C GLU A 174 -11.75 -6.94 -12.63
N THR A 175 -11.95 -5.73 -12.11
CA THR A 175 -12.41 -5.47 -10.74
C THR A 175 -13.16 -4.14 -10.70
N SER A 176 -13.53 -3.68 -9.51
CA SER A 176 -14.20 -2.40 -9.29
C SER A 176 -13.40 -1.56 -8.29
N PRO A 177 -13.36 -0.22 -8.44
CA PRO A 177 -12.90 0.68 -7.38
C PRO A 177 -13.64 0.50 -6.05
N MET A 178 -14.84 -0.10 -6.09
CA MET A 178 -15.65 -0.40 -4.91
C MET A 178 -15.17 -1.62 -4.13
N ASP A 179 -14.30 -2.47 -4.71
CA ASP A 179 -13.80 -3.68 -4.06
C ASP A 179 -12.84 -3.32 -2.91
N SER A 180 -12.28 -2.11 -2.93
CA SER A 180 -11.45 -1.58 -1.85
C SER A 180 -12.30 -0.83 -0.83
N LEU A 181 -12.55 -1.46 0.33
CA LEU A 181 -13.30 -0.90 1.47
C LEU A 181 -14.68 -0.31 1.11
N GLY A 182 -15.30 -0.78 0.04
CA GLY A 182 -16.58 -0.25 -0.41
C GLY A 182 -16.49 1.09 -1.13
N GLY A 183 -15.31 1.49 -1.64
CA GLY A 183 -15.09 2.68 -2.46
C GLY A 183 -14.30 3.79 -1.75
N PRO A 184 -13.85 4.82 -2.50
CA PRO A 184 -12.96 5.86 -1.98
C PRO A 184 -13.55 6.67 -0.82
N GLU A 185 -14.86 6.91 -0.79
CA GLU A 185 -15.51 7.64 0.31
C GLU A 185 -15.47 6.83 1.61
N GLN A 186 -15.79 5.54 1.54
CA GLN A 186 -15.81 4.62 2.67
C GLN A 186 -14.39 4.30 3.15
N ALA A 187 -13.46 4.07 2.22
CA ALA A 187 -12.05 3.88 2.49
C ALA A 187 -11.47 5.08 3.25
N LEU A 188 -11.70 6.30 2.75
CA LEU A 188 -11.29 7.52 3.43
C LEU A 188 -11.84 7.61 4.86
N GLN A 189 -13.15 7.43 5.04
CA GLN A 189 -13.76 7.51 6.37
C GLN A 189 -13.16 6.50 7.34
N TRP A 190 -12.99 5.25 6.90
CA TRP A 190 -12.40 4.19 7.71
C TRP A 190 -10.93 4.50 8.05
N CYS A 191 -10.10 4.80 7.05
CA CYS A 191 -8.68 5.09 7.25
C CYS A 191 -8.42 6.29 8.16
N ILE A 192 -9.19 7.38 8.00
CA ILE A 192 -9.03 8.57 8.85
C ILE A 192 -9.49 8.30 10.29
N SER A 193 -10.53 7.49 10.47
CA SER A 193 -10.97 7.07 11.81
C SER A 193 -9.90 6.21 12.48
N GLU A 194 -9.43 5.18 11.79
CA GLU A 194 -8.42 4.24 12.29
C GLU A 194 -7.09 4.95 12.59
N ALA A 195 -6.63 5.83 11.69
CA ALA A 195 -5.41 6.61 11.91
C ALA A 195 -5.51 7.47 13.19
N ARG A 196 -6.66 8.09 13.45
CA ARG A 196 -6.89 8.87 14.67
C ARG A 196 -6.93 7.99 15.92
N GLU A 197 -7.59 6.84 15.86
CA GLU A 197 -7.66 5.88 16.96
C GLU A 197 -6.27 5.34 17.33
N ARG A 198 -5.45 5.03 16.33
CA ARG A 198 -4.08 4.53 16.49
C ARG A 198 -3.04 5.63 16.75
N GLY A 199 -3.42 6.90 16.65
CA GLY A 199 -2.49 8.03 16.81
C GLY A 199 -1.47 8.17 15.67
N LEU A 200 -1.79 7.66 14.47
CA LEU A 200 -0.94 7.79 13.29
C LEU A 200 -1.02 9.21 12.74
N GLN A 201 0.14 9.80 12.46
CA GLN A 201 0.23 11.16 11.94
C GLN A 201 -0.18 11.24 10.47
N ILE A 202 -0.91 12.30 10.13
CA ILE A 202 -1.25 12.69 8.76
C ILE A 202 -0.72 14.10 8.57
N GLU A 203 0.13 14.29 7.57
CA GLU A 203 0.68 15.60 7.23
C GLU A 203 -0.06 16.20 6.03
N GLY A 204 0.04 17.51 5.89
CA GLY A 204 -0.50 18.20 4.72
C GLY A 204 0.15 17.70 3.43
N GLY A 205 -0.65 17.09 2.56
CA GLY A 205 -0.20 16.50 1.31
C GLY A 205 0.02 15.00 1.35
N SER A 206 -0.20 14.32 2.49
CA SER A 206 -0.05 12.86 2.59
C SER A 206 -0.86 12.11 1.54
N VAL A 207 -0.27 11.03 1.01
CA VAL A 207 -0.97 10.05 0.16
C VAL A 207 -1.64 9.02 1.06
N LEU A 208 -2.91 8.72 0.79
CA LEU A 208 -3.59 7.56 1.33
C LEU A 208 -3.82 6.56 0.21
N LEU A 209 -3.12 5.43 0.25
CA LEU A 209 -3.43 4.26 -0.56
C LEU A 209 -4.60 3.51 0.09
N CYS A 210 -5.72 3.43 -0.62
CA CYS A 210 -7.02 3.02 -0.06
C CYS A 210 -7.17 1.51 0.16
N GLY A 211 -6.22 0.72 -0.30
CA GLY A 211 -6.26 -0.73 -0.37
C GLY A 211 -6.53 -1.23 -1.78
N THR A 212 -6.10 -2.46 -2.06
CA THR A 212 -6.24 -3.08 -3.37
C THR A 212 -7.70 -3.18 -3.83
N CYS A 213 -7.95 -2.76 -5.06
CA CYS A 213 -9.14 -3.06 -5.82
C CYS A 213 -8.95 -4.44 -6.46
N GLY A 214 -9.69 -5.43 -5.98
CA GLY A 214 -9.55 -6.82 -6.41
C GLY A 214 -8.44 -7.53 -5.64
N GLY A 215 -7.67 -8.38 -6.31
CA GLY A 215 -6.58 -9.16 -5.70
C GLY A 215 -5.19 -8.66 -6.09
N GLY A 216 -4.20 -8.90 -5.22
CA GLY A 216 -2.80 -8.69 -5.56
C GLY A 216 -2.38 -9.58 -6.74
N LEU A 217 -1.64 -8.98 -7.67
CA LEU A 217 -1.14 -9.61 -8.88
C LEU A 217 0.36 -9.91 -8.73
N PRO A 218 0.85 -11.11 -9.11
CA PRO A 218 2.28 -11.35 -9.09
C PRO A 218 3.00 -10.35 -9.99
N MET A 219 4.10 -9.78 -9.49
CA MET A 219 4.96 -8.91 -10.28
C MET A 219 5.71 -9.74 -11.33
N LEU A 220 5.41 -9.52 -12.61
CA LEU A 220 6.06 -10.15 -13.76
C LEU A 220 6.72 -9.07 -14.61
N THR A 221 7.67 -9.43 -15.46
CA THR A 221 8.21 -8.48 -16.45
C THR A 221 7.23 -8.21 -17.58
N GLY A 222 7.19 -6.98 -18.07
CA GLY A 222 6.39 -6.57 -19.21
C GLY A 222 5.78 -5.19 -19.01
N CYS A 223 4.95 -4.78 -19.97
CA CYS A 223 4.25 -3.51 -19.95
C CYS A 223 2.87 -3.68 -19.31
N TYR A 224 2.66 -3.04 -18.18
CA TYR A 224 1.39 -2.98 -17.48
C TYR A 224 0.61 -1.73 -17.89
N ARG A 225 -0.70 -1.88 -18.05
CA ARG A 225 -1.65 -0.78 -18.13
C ARG A 225 -2.84 -1.09 -17.24
N VAL A 226 -3.15 -0.18 -16.32
CA VAL A 226 -4.31 -0.28 -15.45
C VAL A 226 -5.23 0.91 -15.73
N ASP A 227 -6.42 0.60 -16.22
CA ASP A 227 -7.46 1.56 -16.63
C ASP A 227 -8.52 1.64 -15.53
N TYR A 228 -8.72 2.83 -14.97
CA TYR A 228 -9.67 3.15 -13.91
C TYR A 228 -10.90 3.90 -14.45
N GLY A 229 -11.11 3.86 -15.76
CA GLY A 229 -12.21 4.55 -16.43
C GLY A 229 -12.11 6.06 -16.28
N ALA A 230 -13.09 6.67 -15.60
CA ALA A 230 -13.18 8.12 -15.44
C ALA A 230 -12.04 8.74 -14.63
N LEU A 231 -11.33 7.94 -13.81
CA LEU A 231 -10.17 8.40 -13.05
C LEU A 231 -8.87 8.36 -13.88
N GLY A 232 -8.91 7.86 -15.11
CA GLY A 232 -7.75 7.75 -15.99
C GLY A 232 -7.05 6.39 -15.87
N SER A 233 -5.76 6.35 -16.21
CA SER A 233 -4.99 5.11 -16.26
C SER A 233 -3.53 5.31 -15.86
N ILE A 234 -2.88 4.25 -15.38
CA ILE A 234 -1.43 4.20 -15.16
C ILE A 234 -0.83 3.17 -16.10
N GLU A 235 0.29 3.54 -16.73
CA GLU A 235 1.14 2.64 -17.52
C GLU A 235 2.54 2.59 -16.92
N PHE A 236 3.11 1.40 -16.78
CA PHE A 236 4.46 1.19 -16.27
C PHE A 236 5.09 -0.08 -16.85
N GLU A 237 6.42 -0.12 -16.91
CA GLU A 237 7.16 -1.27 -17.41
C GLU A 237 7.94 -1.92 -16.27
N VAL A 238 7.67 -3.20 -16.01
CA VAL A 238 8.51 -4.01 -15.13
C VAL A 238 9.61 -4.65 -15.96
N THR A 239 10.86 -4.39 -15.60
CA THR A 239 12.03 -4.86 -16.33
C THR A 239 12.85 -5.84 -15.50
N MET A 240 13.62 -6.72 -16.16
CA MET A 240 14.59 -7.53 -15.43
C MET A 240 15.57 -6.60 -14.72
N SER A 241 15.85 -6.88 -13.43
CA SER A 241 16.87 -6.16 -12.67
C SER A 241 18.19 -6.26 -13.44
N GLY A 242 18.67 -5.14 -13.97
CA GLY A 242 19.96 -5.09 -14.64
C GLY A 242 21.02 -5.56 -13.65
N LYS A 243 21.86 -6.53 -14.02
CA LYS A 243 23.04 -6.85 -13.21
C LYS A 243 23.87 -5.58 -13.10
N SER A 244 23.82 -4.91 -11.95
CA SER A 244 24.84 -3.93 -11.56
C SER A 244 26.19 -4.64 -11.73
N HIS A 245 27.00 -4.17 -12.68
CA HIS A 245 28.36 -4.65 -12.88
C HIS A 245 29.26 -4.11 -11.77
#